data_AF-A0A523R9F7-F1
#
_entry.id   AF-A0A523R9F7-F1
#
_cell.length_a   1.000
_cell.length_b   1.000
_cell.length_c   1.000
_cell.angle_alpha   90.00
_cell.angle_beta   90.00
_cell.angle_gamma   90.00
#
_symmetry.space_group_name_H-M   'P 1'
#
loop_
_entity.id
_entity.type
_entity.pdbx_description
1 polymer ?
#
loop_
_entity_poly.entity_id
_entity_poly.type
_entity_poly.pdbx_seq_one_letter_code
_entity_poly.pdbx_strand_id
1 'polypeptide(L)'
;MSRESQELTRIAKKSYGESISDGFRLFKKNWPKIIVPLTLFYVIYLLLKIFLLADLNWQGSVLGNIIGATYPSNLTEADIAQLISFLLFGLIVIFIDSIIYAFFTTLAMSSVSIYLYKKYLNLDTDFVQDIKKSFNSKLFVVLTILGLGVPLGFLFLLIPGIIIYGLYICSVFTYQFENIEKPLKQARLITKGAFWKIIGVVVISSLIIIVINMIYGLFLNLIWHVDAFTLASWYDPASRRYDMLFLNELLNNVVRIILGPLFICLLTTLFTSLKVRFDLGYRRGYYQVLTESNRTEEVQVQPEHVDSGLYCPVCGYHMGVKFKFCPNCGEPLDFKA
;
A
#
# COMPACT_ATOMS: atom_id res chain seq x y z
N MET A 1 -35.17 -8.19 -0.24
CA MET A 1 -33.73 -7.81 -0.20
C MET A 1 -33.11 -8.54 0.98
N SER A 2 -32.10 -9.40 0.77
CA SER A 2 -31.52 -10.20 1.86
C SER A 2 -30.82 -9.31 2.90
N ARG A 3 -30.76 -9.76 4.15
CA ARG A 3 -30.04 -9.07 5.24
C ARG A 3 -28.58 -8.75 4.87
N GLU A 4 -27.94 -9.67 4.15
CA GLU A 4 -26.59 -9.52 3.60
C GLU A 4 -26.49 -8.37 2.59
N SER A 5 -27.45 -8.23 1.69
CA SER A 5 -27.50 -7.13 0.72
C SER A 5 -27.66 -5.76 1.41
N GLN A 6 -28.43 -5.70 2.51
CA GLN A 6 -28.56 -4.49 3.32
C GLN A 6 -27.25 -4.11 4.04
N GLU A 7 -26.54 -5.10 4.59
CA GLU A 7 -25.26 -4.89 5.26
C GLU A 7 -24.17 -4.40 4.28
N LEU A 8 -24.07 -5.02 3.10
CA LEU A 8 -23.16 -4.56 2.04
C LEU A 8 -23.49 -3.14 1.59
N THR A 9 -24.78 -2.82 1.41
CA THR A 9 -25.20 -1.45 1.06
C THR A 9 -24.81 -0.44 2.14
N ARG A 10 -24.94 -0.81 3.43
CA ARG A 10 -24.50 0.02 4.56
C ARG A 10 -22.99 0.25 4.51
N ILE A 11 -22.19 -0.80 4.27
CA ILE A 11 -20.72 -0.70 4.15
C ILE A 11 -20.33 0.20 2.97
N ALA A 12 -21.01 0.08 1.82
CA ALA A 12 -20.76 0.93 0.66
C ALA A 12 -21.03 2.41 0.95
N LYS A 13 -22.07 2.74 1.72
CA LYS A 13 -22.43 4.13 2.03
C LYS A 13 -21.52 4.79 3.07
N LYS A 14 -20.65 4.04 3.75
CA LYS A 14 -19.80 4.60 4.81
C LYS A 14 -18.91 5.74 4.32
N SER A 15 -18.79 6.79 5.14
CA SER A 15 -17.87 7.90 4.88
C SER A 15 -16.40 7.45 5.07
N TYR A 16 -15.46 8.31 4.65
CA TYR A 16 -14.04 8.05 4.91
C TYR A 16 -13.75 8.02 6.42
N GLY A 17 -14.28 8.97 7.19
CA GLY A 17 -14.12 9.02 8.65
C GLY A 17 -14.72 7.79 9.35
N GLU A 18 -15.89 7.33 8.91
CA GLU A 18 -16.49 6.09 9.44
C GLU A 18 -15.61 4.86 9.12
N SER A 19 -15.04 4.80 7.91
CA SER A 19 -14.11 3.71 7.54
C SER A 19 -12.86 3.70 8.43
N ILE A 20 -12.31 4.88 8.74
CA ILE A 20 -11.18 5.02 9.67
C ILE A 20 -11.57 4.59 11.09
N SER A 21 -12.71 5.07 11.60
CA SER A 21 -13.22 4.69 12.93
C SER A 21 -13.41 3.18 13.06
N ASP A 22 -13.98 2.55 12.03
CA ASP A 22 -14.13 1.10 12.00
C ASP A 22 -12.78 0.37 11.92
N GLY A 23 -11.78 0.97 11.28
CA GLY A 23 -10.43 0.41 11.25
C GLY A 23 -9.77 0.41 12.64
N PHE A 24 -9.97 1.45 13.46
CA PHE A 24 -9.55 1.45 14.86
C PHE A 24 -10.28 0.40 15.69
N ARG A 25 -11.59 0.21 15.46
CA ARG A 25 -12.37 -0.87 16.10
C ARG A 25 -11.87 -2.24 15.70
N LEU A 26 -11.56 -2.43 14.42
CA LEU A 26 -11.01 -3.67 13.87
C LEU A 26 -9.63 -3.98 14.48
N PHE A 27 -8.78 -2.96 14.60
CA PHE A 27 -7.48 -3.02 15.28
C PHE A 27 -7.66 -3.46 16.74
N LYS A 28 -8.43 -2.72 17.55
CA LYS A 28 -8.64 -3.05 18.97
C LYS A 28 -9.18 -4.47 19.19
N LYS A 29 -10.12 -4.92 18.35
CA LYS A 29 -10.77 -6.23 18.49
C LYS A 29 -9.87 -7.39 18.08
N ASN A 30 -8.99 -7.22 17.09
CA ASN A 30 -8.20 -8.31 16.51
C ASN A 30 -6.70 -8.24 16.79
N TRP A 31 -6.23 -7.17 17.44
CA TRP A 31 -4.83 -6.93 17.78
C TRP A 31 -4.05 -8.16 18.25
N PRO A 32 -4.50 -8.95 19.25
CA PRO A 32 -3.71 -10.06 19.77
C PRO A 32 -3.48 -11.18 18.75
N LYS A 33 -4.39 -11.34 17.78
CA LYS A 33 -4.24 -12.36 16.73
C LYS A 33 -3.31 -11.89 15.62
N ILE A 34 -3.44 -10.62 15.21
CA ILE A 34 -2.68 -10.07 14.08
C ILE A 34 -1.26 -9.66 14.44
N ILE A 35 -0.99 -9.29 15.71
CA ILE A 35 0.35 -8.87 16.11
C ILE A 35 1.38 -10.00 15.98
N VAL A 36 0.99 -11.26 16.20
CA VAL A 36 1.89 -12.41 16.15
C VAL A 36 2.57 -12.57 14.79
N PRO A 37 1.86 -12.75 13.66
CA PRO A 37 2.50 -12.88 12.35
C PRO A 37 3.26 -11.59 11.96
N LEU A 38 2.73 -10.41 12.31
CA LEU A 38 3.40 -9.15 11.99
C LEU A 38 4.74 -9.01 12.74
N THR A 39 4.77 -9.34 14.03
CA THR A 39 5.98 -9.32 14.85
C THR A 39 6.97 -10.37 14.36
N LEU A 40 6.51 -11.56 13.99
CA LEU A 40 7.37 -12.62 13.47
C LEU A 40 8.15 -12.14 12.24
N PHE A 41 7.46 -11.62 11.22
CA PHE A 41 8.13 -11.11 10.01
C PHE A 41 8.99 -9.88 10.29
N TYR A 42 8.59 -9.04 11.23
CA TYR A 42 9.39 -7.89 11.65
C TYR A 42 10.70 -8.33 12.34
N VAL A 43 10.66 -9.33 13.22
CA VAL A 43 11.85 -9.90 13.86
C VAL A 43 12.78 -10.54 12.83
N ILE A 44 12.24 -11.25 11.83
CA ILE A 44 13.04 -11.78 10.71
C ILE A 44 13.70 -10.64 9.92
N TYR A 45 12.97 -9.54 9.67
CA TYR A 45 13.54 -8.32 9.08
C TYR A 45 14.72 -7.79 9.92
N LEU A 46 14.56 -7.63 11.24
CA LEU A 46 15.63 -7.14 12.10
C LEU A 46 16.86 -8.03 12.08
N LEU A 47 16.67 -9.36 12.12
CA LEU A 47 17.77 -10.31 12.01
C LEU A 47 18.51 -10.12 10.69
N LEU A 48 17.80 -10.13 9.56
CA LEU A 48 18.42 -9.96 8.25
C LEU A 48 19.10 -8.60 8.08
N LYS A 49 18.48 -7.52 8.56
CA LYS A 49 19.06 -6.17 8.59
C LYS A 49 20.41 -6.20 9.29
N ILE A 50 20.47 -6.76 10.50
CA ILE A 50 21.70 -6.77 11.30
C ILE A 50 22.77 -7.63 10.60
N PHE A 51 22.43 -8.84 10.14
CA PHE A 51 23.41 -9.72 9.52
C PHE A 51 23.94 -9.17 8.19
N LEU A 52 23.07 -8.60 7.34
CA LEU A 52 23.46 -8.11 6.02
C LEU A 52 24.13 -6.73 6.06
N LEU A 53 23.78 -5.88 7.03
CA LEU A 53 24.25 -4.50 7.08
C LEU A 53 25.32 -4.25 8.15
N ALA A 54 25.71 -5.25 8.96
CA ALA A 54 26.69 -5.04 10.02
C ALA A 54 28.03 -4.50 9.50
N ASP A 55 28.63 -5.17 8.51
CA ASP A 55 29.89 -4.73 7.92
C ASP A 55 29.75 -3.36 7.25
N LEU A 56 28.60 -3.12 6.61
CA LEU A 56 28.37 -1.85 5.96
C LEU A 56 28.27 -0.71 6.99
N ASN A 57 27.47 -0.88 8.05
CA ASN A 57 27.35 0.11 9.12
C ASN A 57 28.69 0.38 9.81
N TRP A 58 29.54 -0.64 9.99
CA TRP A 58 30.90 -0.46 10.46
C TRP A 58 31.73 0.43 9.54
N GLN A 59 31.78 0.12 8.24
CA GLN A 59 32.50 0.92 7.25
C GLN A 59 31.99 2.37 7.22
N GLY A 60 30.68 2.56 7.31
CA GLY A 60 30.06 3.88 7.43
C GLY A 60 30.58 4.64 8.66
N SER A 61 30.66 3.98 9.82
CA SER A 61 31.19 4.59 11.04
C SER A 61 32.67 4.98 10.91
N VAL A 62 33.50 4.12 10.33
CA VAL A 62 34.92 4.40 10.09
C VAL A 62 35.10 5.61 9.19
N LEU A 63 34.35 5.68 8.08
CA LEU A 63 34.38 6.82 7.16
C LEU A 63 33.90 8.11 7.83
N GLY A 64 32.84 8.05 8.64
CA GLY A 64 32.27 9.22 9.33
C GLY A 64 33.21 9.81 10.38
N ASN A 65 33.93 8.98 11.13
CA ASN A 65 34.87 9.43 12.18
C ASN A 65 36.03 10.25 11.61
N ILE A 66 36.49 9.93 10.40
CA ILE A 66 37.58 10.66 9.73
C ILE A 66 37.13 12.09 9.35
N ILE A 67 35.88 12.26 8.96
CA ILE A 67 35.33 13.56 8.51
C ILE A 67 34.94 14.44 9.70
N GLY A 68 34.36 13.85 10.75
CA GLY A 68 33.87 14.59 11.93
C GLY A 68 34.97 15.28 12.75
N ALA A 69 36.24 14.91 12.55
CA ALA A 69 37.39 15.48 13.24
C ALA A 69 37.99 16.72 12.54
N THR A 70 37.58 17.03 11.31
CA THR A 70 38.17 18.10 10.48
C THR A 70 37.32 19.38 10.53
N TYR A 71 37.96 20.54 10.76
CA TYR A 71 37.25 21.83 10.72
C TYR A 71 36.76 22.13 9.29
N PRO A 72 35.49 22.57 9.11
CA PRO A 72 34.90 22.81 7.77
C PRO A 72 35.69 23.78 6.89
N SER A 73 36.40 24.73 7.49
CA SER A 73 37.22 25.73 6.78
C SER A 73 38.50 25.16 6.16
N ASN A 74 38.90 23.95 6.55
CA ASN A 74 40.18 23.34 6.19
C ASN A 74 40.02 22.06 5.36
N LEU A 75 38.83 21.82 4.81
CA LEU A 75 38.56 20.63 4.00
C LEU A 75 39.38 20.68 2.70
N THR A 76 40.21 19.66 2.51
CA THR A 76 40.92 19.41 1.25
C THR A 76 40.00 18.74 0.23
N GLU A 77 40.41 18.70 -1.04
CA GLU A 77 39.68 17.96 -2.08
C GLU A 77 39.54 16.47 -1.73
N ALA A 78 40.53 15.88 -1.06
CA ALA A 78 40.50 14.51 -0.57
C ALA A 78 39.41 14.30 0.50
N ASP A 79 39.26 15.26 1.41
CA ASP A 79 38.22 15.21 2.45
C ASP A 79 36.82 15.31 1.83
N ILE A 80 36.66 16.15 0.80
CA ILE A 80 35.39 16.27 0.06
C ILE A 80 35.07 14.95 -0.66
N ALA A 81 36.04 14.31 -1.32
CA ALA A 81 35.84 13.02 -1.98
C ALA A 81 35.46 11.91 -0.98
N GLN A 82 36.06 11.94 0.22
CA GLN A 82 35.70 11.02 1.29
C GLN A 82 34.30 11.27 1.85
N LEU A 83 33.90 12.54 2.01
CA LEU A 83 32.54 12.90 2.41
C LEU A 83 31.50 12.43 1.38
N ILE A 84 31.77 12.62 0.08
CA ILE A 84 30.90 12.10 -0.98
C ILE A 84 30.80 10.58 -0.89
N SER A 85 31.92 9.89 -0.65
CA SER A 85 31.94 8.43 -0.49
C SER A 85 31.10 7.98 0.72
N PHE A 86 31.24 8.64 1.86
CA PHE A 86 30.42 8.39 3.06
C PHE A 86 28.93 8.59 2.79
N LEU A 87 28.55 9.66 2.10
CA LEU A 87 27.15 9.95 1.76
C LEU A 87 26.56 8.91 0.79
N LEU A 88 27.28 8.57 -0.28
CA LEU A 88 26.86 7.54 -1.23
C LEU A 88 26.70 6.18 -0.55
N PHE A 89 27.65 5.85 0.32
CA PHE A 89 27.63 4.61 1.07
C PHE A 89 26.43 4.56 2.04
N GLY A 90 26.18 5.63 2.79
CA GLY A 90 25.00 5.74 3.66
C GLY A 90 23.68 5.60 2.89
N LEU A 91 23.61 6.20 1.69
CA LEU A 91 22.45 6.08 0.81
C LEU A 91 22.23 4.63 0.32
N ILE A 92 23.29 3.89 0.01
CA ILE A 92 23.22 2.46 -0.33
C ILE A 92 22.71 1.64 0.86
N VAL A 93 23.23 1.88 2.06
CA VAL A 93 22.78 1.17 3.28
C VAL A 93 21.30 1.41 3.54
N ILE A 94 20.84 2.66 3.50
CA ILE A 94 19.43 3.02 3.66
C ILE A 94 18.57 2.36 2.58
N PHE A 95 19.06 2.33 1.34
CA PHE A 95 18.34 1.69 0.24
C PHE A 95 18.16 0.18 0.44
N ILE A 96 19.23 -0.52 0.82
CA ILE A 96 19.16 -1.97 1.11
C ILE A 96 18.23 -2.23 2.29
N ASP A 97 18.35 -1.48 3.39
CA ASP A 97 17.44 -1.61 4.55
C ASP A 97 15.97 -1.39 4.14
N SER A 98 15.70 -0.38 3.30
CA SER A 98 14.37 -0.08 2.78
C SER A 98 13.79 -1.23 1.94
N ILE A 99 14.61 -1.91 1.12
CA ILE A 99 14.17 -3.10 0.37
C ILE A 99 13.79 -4.23 1.34
N ILE A 100 14.66 -4.57 2.29
CA ILE A 100 14.41 -5.66 3.24
C ILE A 100 13.15 -5.33 4.05
N TYR A 101 13.04 -4.11 4.58
CA TYR A 101 11.88 -3.64 5.33
C TYR A 101 10.58 -3.71 4.52
N ALA A 102 10.57 -3.18 3.30
CA ALA A 102 9.38 -3.16 2.45
C ALA A 102 8.93 -4.58 2.06
N PHE A 103 9.88 -5.47 1.79
CA PHE A 103 9.62 -6.87 1.47
C PHE A 103 8.91 -7.58 2.64
N PHE A 104 9.50 -7.55 3.84
CA PHE A 104 8.92 -8.23 5.01
C PHE A 104 7.64 -7.58 5.51
N THR A 105 7.52 -6.25 5.41
CA THR A 105 6.26 -5.55 5.74
C THR A 105 5.14 -5.95 4.78
N THR A 106 5.42 -6.05 3.48
CA THR A 106 4.45 -6.51 2.48
C THR A 106 4.02 -7.94 2.74
N LEU A 107 4.97 -8.81 3.08
CA LEU A 107 4.72 -10.21 3.42
C LEU A 107 3.86 -10.33 4.68
N ALA A 108 4.19 -9.56 5.72
CA ALA A 108 3.41 -9.47 6.95
C ALA A 108 1.97 -9.01 6.71
N MET A 109 1.78 -7.92 5.98
CA MET A 109 0.45 -7.41 5.63
C MET A 109 -0.35 -8.43 4.83
N SER A 110 0.29 -9.07 3.85
CA SER A 110 -0.31 -10.10 3.01
C SER A 110 -0.76 -11.31 3.82
N SER A 111 -0.01 -11.71 4.85
CA SER A 111 -0.37 -12.85 5.70
C SER A 111 -1.68 -12.66 6.48
N VAL A 112 -2.05 -11.42 6.84
CA VAL A 112 -3.23 -11.15 7.67
C VAL A 112 -4.38 -10.48 6.92
N SER A 113 -4.15 -10.03 5.69
CA SER A 113 -5.09 -9.17 4.95
C SER A 113 -6.43 -9.85 4.68
N ILE A 114 -6.44 -11.12 4.26
CA ILE A 114 -7.69 -11.85 3.97
C ILE A 114 -8.47 -12.18 5.24
N TYR A 115 -7.78 -12.55 6.32
CA TYR A 115 -8.40 -12.79 7.61
C TYR A 115 -9.11 -11.52 8.08
N LEU A 116 -8.42 -10.37 8.04
CA LEU A 116 -9.00 -9.08 8.42
C LEU A 116 -10.18 -8.69 7.52
N TYR A 117 -10.05 -8.89 6.20
CA TYR A 117 -11.09 -8.61 5.22
C TYR A 117 -12.37 -9.42 5.50
N LYS A 118 -12.24 -10.75 5.61
CA LYS A 118 -13.36 -11.64 5.92
C LYS A 118 -13.96 -11.33 7.29
N LYS A 119 -13.11 -11.08 8.29
CA LYS A 119 -13.56 -10.75 9.65
C LYS A 119 -14.34 -9.45 9.70
N TYR A 120 -13.95 -8.45 8.92
CA TYR A 120 -14.67 -7.18 8.83
C TYR A 120 -16.03 -7.33 8.12
N LEU A 121 -16.15 -8.29 7.19
CA LEU A 121 -17.42 -8.66 6.55
C LEU A 121 -18.27 -9.66 7.34
N ASN A 122 -17.88 -10.00 8.57
CA ASN A 122 -18.55 -11.03 9.38
C ASN A 122 -18.66 -12.40 8.70
N LEU A 123 -17.72 -12.73 7.80
CA LEU A 123 -17.63 -14.04 7.18
C LEU A 123 -16.92 -15.03 8.11
N ASP A 124 -17.20 -16.32 7.93
CA ASP A 124 -16.49 -17.38 8.64
C ASP A 124 -15.01 -17.38 8.27
N THR A 125 -14.16 -17.41 9.31
CA THR A 125 -12.71 -17.37 9.17
C THR A 125 -12.03 -18.41 10.04
N ASP A 126 -11.06 -19.10 9.44
CA ASP A 126 -10.03 -19.85 10.14
C ASP A 126 -8.72 -19.10 9.92
N PHE A 127 -8.16 -18.55 11.00
CA PHE A 127 -6.97 -17.71 10.96
C PHE A 127 -5.76 -18.44 10.35
N VAL A 128 -5.56 -19.71 10.69
CA VAL A 128 -4.39 -20.48 10.24
C VAL A 128 -4.54 -20.84 8.77
N GLN A 129 -5.74 -21.26 8.35
CA GLN A 129 -6.01 -21.55 6.95
C GLN A 129 -5.92 -20.31 6.08
N ASP A 130 -6.42 -19.17 6.56
CA ASP A 130 -6.37 -17.89 5.87
C ASP A 130 -4.91 -17.44 5.65
N ILE A 131 -4.05 -17.53 6.68
CA ILE A 131 -2.61 -17.25 6.54
C ILE A 131 -1.98 -18.19 5.51
N LYS A 132 -2.25 -19.50 5.58
CA LYS A 132 -1.68 -20.47 4.65
C LYS A 132 -2.06 -20.17 3.20
N LYS A 133 -3.32 -19.78 2.97
CA LYS A 133 -3.82 -19.38 1.63
C LYS A 133 -3.19 -18.10 1.11
N SER A 134 -2.71 -17.21 1.99
CA SER A 134 -2.00 -16.00 1.60
C SER A 134 -0.64 -16.30 0.93
N PHE A 135 -0.03 -17.45 1.18
CA PHE A 135 1.24 -17.86 0.56
C PHE A 135 1.03 -18.62 -0.76
N ASN A 136 0.53 -17.93 -1.79
CA ASN A 136 0.39 -18.46 -3.14
C ASN A 136 1.41 -17.82 -4.11
N SER A 137 1.56 -18.39 -5.31
CA SER A 137 2.52 -17.90 -6.30
C SER A 137 2.29 -16.45 -6.74
N LYS A 138 1.04 -15.96 -6.69
CA LYS A 138 0.69 -14.57 -7.04
C LYS A 138 1.25 -13.56 -6.01
N LEU A 139 1.57 -13.99 -4.78
CA LEU A 139 2.23 -13.15 -3.77
C LEU A 139 3.56 -12.58 -4.28
N PHE A 140 4.32 -13.36 -5.08
CA PHE A 140 5.62 -12.91 -5.58
C PHE A 140 5.51 -11.61 -6.37
N VAL A 141 4.45 -11.47 -7.19
CA VAL A 141 4.20 -10.25 -7.96
C VAL A 141 3.94 -9.05 -7.04
N VAL A 142 3.19 -9.24 -5.96
CA VAL A 142 2.93 -8.20 -4.96
C VAL A 142 4.22 -7.81 -4.24
N LEU A 143 5.05 -8.79 -3.88
CA LEU A 143 6.37 -8.57 -3.27
C LEU A 143 7.32 -7.83 -4.20
N THR A 144 7.36 -8.15 -5.50
CA THR A 144 8.18 -7.41 -6.46
C THR A 144 7.75 -5.95 -6.55
N ILE A 145 6.44 -5.69 -6.66
CA ILE A 145 5.94 -4.32 -6.85
C ILE A 145 6.10 -3.49 -5.57
N LEU A 146 5.66 -4.01 -4.43
CA LEU A 146 5.66 -3.27 -3.17
C LEU A 146 6.98 -3.39 -2.40
N GLY A 147 7.63 -4.55 -2.43
CA GLY A 147 8.91 -4.79 -1.76
C GLY A 147 10.12 -4.23 -2.49
N LEU A 148 10.11 -4.22 -3.84
CA LEU A 148 11.22 -3.68 -4.63
C LEU A 148 10.85 -2.38 -5.36
N GLY A 149 9.68 -2.33 -6.00
CA GLY A 149 9.25 -1.17 -6.79
C GLY A 149 9.07 0.11 -5.96
N VAL A 150 8.58 0.00 -4.71
CA VAL A 150 8.41 1.17 -3.84
C VAL A 150 9.76 1.74 -3.36
N PRO A 151 10.69 0.95 -2.79
CA PRO A 151 12.03 1.45 -2.47
C PRO A 151 12.79 2.01 -3.68
N LEU A 152 12.73 1.35 -4.84
CA LEU A 152 13.32 1.87 -6.07
C LEU A 152 12.69 3.21 -6.47
N GLY A 153 11.37 3.32 -6.38
CA GLY A 153 10.65 4.56 -6.59
C GLY A 153 11.23 5.66 -5.72
N PHE A 154 11.30 5.44 -4.40
CA PHE A 154 11.83 6.40 -3.44
C PHE A 154 13.31 6.74 -3.63
N LEU A 155 14.14 5.78 -4.06
CA LEU A 155 15.56 5.99 -4.33
C LEU A 155 15.78 7.02 -5.45
N PHE A 156 15.06 6.87 -6.56
CA PHE A 156 15.19 7.79 -7.69
C PHE A 156 14.49 9.12 -7.43
N LEU A 157 13.23 9.07 -6.99
CA LEU A 157 12.40 10.26 -6.76
C LEU A 157 11.27 9.96 -5.76
N LEU A 158 11.05 10.85 -4.78
CA LEU A 158 10.00 10.68 -3.77
C LEU A 158 8.60 10.45 -4.38
N ILE A 159 8.25 11.19 -5.44
CA ILE A 159 6.91 11.21 -6.04
C ILE A 159 6.54 9.85 -6.69
N PRO A 160 7.37 9.26 -7.59
CA PRO A 160 7.14 7.91 -8.11
C PRO A 160 6.92 6.84 -7.05
N GLY A 161 7.69 6.86 -5.94
CA GLY A 161 7.50 5.93 -4.82
C GLY A 161 6.09 6.02 -4.22
N ILE A 162 5.61 7.24 -3.96
CA ILE A 162 4.24 7.49 -3.45
C ILE A 162 3.18 7.03 -4.44
N ILE A 163 3.37 7.27 -5.75
CA ILE A 163 2.44 6.86 -6.79
C ILE A 163 2.34 5.34 -6.88
N ILE A 164 3.48 4.64 -6.95
CA ILE A 164 3.53 3.17 -6.98
C ILE A 164 2.85 2.61 -5.73
N TYR A 165 3.21 3.12 -4.56
CA TYR A 165 2.62 2.69 -3.30
C TYR A 165 1.10 2.87 -3.28
N GLY A 166 0.59 4.08 -3.54
CA GLY A 166 -0.85 4.36 -3.46
C GLY A 166 -1.69 3.62 -4.51
N LEU A 167 -1.12 3.32 -5.68
CA LEU A 167 -1.80 2.54 -6.71
C LEU A 167 -1.86 1.04 -6.39
N TYR A 168 -0.81 0.49 -5.78
CA TYR A 168 -0.63 -0.95 -5.63
C TYR A 168 -0.76 -1.48 -4.21
N ILE A 169 -0.85 -0.64 -3.17
CA ILE A 169 -0.91 -1.13 -1.78
C ILE A 169 -2.12 -2.04 -1.51
N CYS A 170 -3.27 -1.80 -2.16
CA CYS A 170 -4.44 -2.68 -2.03
C CYS A 170 -4.28 -4.03 -2.75
N SER A 171 -3.20 -4.24 -3.51
CA SER A 171 -2.91 -5.54 -4.11
C SER A 171 -2.71 -6.62 -3.06
N VAL A 172 -2.30 -6.28 -1.83
CA VAL A 172 -2.18 -7.19 -0.67
C VAL A 172 -3.49 -7.92 -0.33
N PHE A 173 -4.63 -7.42 -0.78
CA PHE A 173 -5.93 -8.09 -0.66
C PHE A 173 -6.32 -8.84 -1.93
N THR A 174 -6.14 -8.22 -3.10
CA THR A 174 -6.74 -8.72 -4.34
C THR A 174 -6.06 -9.96 -4.91
N TYR A 175 -4.77 -10.16 -4.64
CA TYR A 175 -4.05 -11.33 -5.14
C TYR A 175 -4.56 -12.66 -4.57
N GLN A 176 -5.28 -12.60 -3.45
CA GLN A 176 -5.81 -13.77 -2.73
C GLN A 176 -7.21 -14.18 -3.19
N PHE A 177 -7.87 -13.40 -4.05
CA PHE A 177 -9.18 -13.78 -4.58
C PHE A 177 -9.02 -14.80 -5.72
N GLU A 178 -9.64 -15.97 -5.56
CA GLU A 178 -9.55 -17.11 -6.48
C GLU A 178 -10.07 -16.74 -7.88
N ASN A 179 -11.16 -15.97 -7.96
CA ASN A 179 -11.85 -15.63 -9.22
C ASN A 179 -11.21 -14.47 -10.01
N ILE A 180 -9.98 -14.07 -9.69
CA ILE A 180 -9.33 -12.90 -10.29
C ILE A 180 -8.04 -13.32 -10.99
N GLU A 181 -8.10 -13.35 -12.33
CA GLU A 181 -6.94 -13.64 -13.18
C GLU A 181 -5.87 -12.54 -13.10
N LYS A 182 -6.30 -11.27 -13.10
CA LYS A 182 -5.40 -10.09 -13.11
C LYS A 182 -5.55 -9.28 -11.82
N PRO A 183 -4.99 -9.74 -10.69
CA PRO A 183 -5.24 -9.15 -9.37
C PRO A 183 -4.77 -7.70 -9.24
N LEU A 184 -3.70 -7.33 -9.93
CA LEU A 184 -3.18 -5.95 -9.94
C LEU A 184 -4.13 -4.99 -10.67
N LYS A 185 -4.63 -5.40 -11.84
CA LYS A 185 -5.60 -4.60 -12.61
C LYS A 185 -6.86 -4.39 -11.79
N GLN A 186 -7.33 -5.45 -11.11
CA GLN A 186 -8.49 -5.35 -10.24
C GLN A 186 -8.26 -4.41 -9.05
N ALA A 187 -7.10 -4.50 -8.37
CA ALA A 187 -6.76 -3.58 -7.28
C ALA A 187 -6.89 -2.13 -7.73
N ARG A 188 -6.31 -1.80 -8.88
CA ARG A 188 -6.36 -0.45 -9.46
C ARG A 188 -7.77 -0.02 -9.83
N LEU A 189 -8.61 -0.92 -10.34
CA LEU A 189 -10.02 -0.61 -10.67
C LEU A 189 -10.84 -0.32 -9.41
N ILE A 190 -10.66 -1.12 -8.36
CA ILE A 190 -11.31 -0.91 -7.06
C ILE A 190 -10.87 0.44 -6.47
N THR A 191 -9.58 0.75 -6.50
CA THR A 191 -9.02 1.96 -5.86
C THR A 191 -9.07 3.24 -6.71
N LYS A 192 -9.45 3.17 -8.00
CA LYS A 192 -9.46 4.32 -8.93
C LYS A 192 -10.15 5.55 -8.33
N GLY A 193 -9.48 6.69 -8.16
CA GLY A 193 -10.10 7.89 -7.57
C GLY A 193 -10.26 7.87 -6.03
N ALA A 194 -9.71 6.87 -5.34
CA ALA A 194 -9.56 6.85 -3.89
C ALA A 194 -8.09 7.00 -3.44
N PHE A 195 -7.20 7.42 -4.35
CA PHE A 195 -5.76 7.55 -4.10
C PHE A 195 -5.46 8.38 -2.85
N TRP A 196 -6.02 9.60 -2.75
CA TRP A 196 -5.81 10.46 -1.58
C TRP A 196 -6.38 9.90 -0.28
N LYS A 197 -7.41 9.05 -0.34
CA LYS A 197 -7.93 8.36 0.85
C LYS A 197 -6.96 7.26 1.32
N ILE A 198 -6.34 6.56 0.38
CA ILE A 198 -5.32 5.56 0.68
C ILE A 198 -4.08 6.24 1.30
N ILE A 199 -3.60 7.32 0.69
CA ILE A 199 -2.50 8.13 1.26
C ILE A 199 -2.90 8.69 2.63
N GLY A 200 -4.14 9.12 2.81
CA GLY A 200 -4.67 9.55 4.10
C GLY A 200 -4.55 8.48 5.19
N VAL A 201 -4.82 7.20 4.88
CA VAL A 201 -4.63 6.09 5.82
C VAL A 201 -3.17 5.94 6.23
N VAL A 202 -2.24 6.06 5.27
CA VAL A 202 -0.79 6.00 5.53
C VAL A 202 -0.35 7.15 6.43
N VAL A 203 -0.81 8.36 6.14
CA VAL A 203 -0.45 9.56 6.91
C VAL A 203 -1.01 9.48 8.33
N ILE A 204 -2.29 9.11 8.51
CA ILE A 204 -2.92 8.99 9.83
C ILE A 204 -2.20 7.94 10.69
N SER A 205 -1.96 6.74 10.14
CA SER A 205 -1.27 5.68 10.88
C SER A 205 0.18 6.05 11.20
N SER A 206 0.91 6.59 10.23
CA SER A 206 2.30 7.04 10.42
C SER A 206 2.40 8.14 11.48
N LEU A 207 1.50 9.13 11.46
CA LEU A 207 1.52 10.23 12.44
C LEU A 207 1.32 9.71 13.87
N ILE A 208 0.37 8.80 14.08
CA ILE A 208 0.14 8.17 15.39
C ILE A 208 1.39 7.41 15.85
N ILE A 209 1.99 6.62 14.97
CA ILE A 209 3.20 5.85 15.27
C ILE A 209 4.36 6.81 15.61
N ILE A 210 4.57 7.88 14.83
CA ILE A 210 5.64 8.86 15.05
C ILE A 210 5.48 9.55 16.40
N VAL A 211 4.28 10.03 16.73
CA VAL A 211 4.02 10.72 18.01
C VAL A 211 4.30 9.79 19.20
N ILE A 212 3.79 8.55 19.16
CA ILE A 212 4.01 7.59 20.24
C ILE A 212 5.48 7.17 20.30
N ASN A 213 6.14 7.00 19.16
CA ASN A 213 7.55 6.65 19.08
C ASN A 213 8.45 7.76 19.62
N MET A 214 8.07 9.03 19.46
CA MET A 214 8.79 10.16 20.04
C MET A 214 8.72 10.12 21.57
N ILE A 215 7.53 9.94 22.15
CA ILE A 215 7.34 9.83 23.60
C ILE A 215 8.12 8.63 24.16
N TYR A 216 8.00 7.48 23.50
CA TYR A 216 8.73 6.28 23.89
C TYR A 216 10.24 6.46 23.75
N GLY A 217 10.73 7.12 22.70
CA GLY A 217 12.14 7.39 22.49
C GLY A 217 12.74 8.26 23.59
N LEU A 218 12.00 9.26 24.08
CA LEU A 218 12.42 10.06 25.25
C LEU A 218 12.59 9.18 26.50
N PHE A 219 11.64 8.28 26.75
CA PHE A 219 11.71 7.34 27.87
C PHE A 219 12.83 6.31 27.70
N LEU A 220 12.98 5.75 26.51
CA LEU A 220 14.02 4.78 26.21
C LEU A 220 15.41 5.41 26.37
N ASN A 221 15.60 6.66 25.91
CA ASN A 221 16.85 7.38 26.07
C ASN A 221 17.21 7.67 27.54
N LEU A 222 16.21 7.72 28.44
CA LEU A 222 16.44 7.87 29.87
C LEU A 222 16.98 6.59 30.52
N ILE A 223 16.53 5.42 30.05
CA ILE A 223 16.81 4.11 30.68
C ILE A 223 17.91 3.34 29.96
N TRP A 224 18.01 3.51 28.64
CA TRP A 224 18.85 2.79 27.72
C TRP A 224 19.51 3.77 26.74
N HIS A 225 20.33 4.67 27.28
CA HIS A 225 21.13 5.58 26.45
C HIS A 225 22.28 4.80 25.81
N VAL A 226 22.30 4.76 24.48
CA VAL A 226 23.38 4.19 23.68
C VAL A 226 23.95 5.30 22.81
N ASP A 227 25.15 5.76 23.14
CA ASP A 227 25.84 6.75 22.34
C ASP A 227 26.37 6.14 21.02
N ALA A 228 26.74 7.01 20.08
CA ALA A 228 27.19 6.60 18.75
C ALA A 228 28.49 5.77 18.78
N PHE A 229 29.40 6.01 19.72
CA PHE A 229 30.66 5.25 19.83
C PHE A 229 30.39 3.85 20.37
N THR A 230 29.53 3.73 21.38
CA THR A 230 29.10 2.43 21.90
C THR A 230 28.41 1.63 20.80
N LEU A 231 27.48 2.23 20.04
CA LEU A 231 26.82 1.55 18.93
C LEU A 231 27.81 1.12 17.83
N ALA A 232 28.75 2.00 17.47
CA ALA A 232 29.80 1.68 16.49
C ALA A 232 30.68 0.52 16.95
N SER A 233 31.04 0.47 18.24
CA SER A 233 31.82 -0.63 18.81
C SER A 233 31.13 -1.99 18.67
N TRP A 234 29.79 -2.03 18.66
CA TRP A 234 29.07 -3.30 18.46
C TRP A 234 29.11 -3.80 17.02
N TYR A 235 29.36 -2.91 16.04
CA TYR A 235 29.51 -3.26 14.63
C TYR A 235 30.95 -3.68 14.26
N ASP A 236 31.93 -3.30 15.08
CA ASP A 236 33.36 -3.64 14.89
C ASP A 236 33.55 -5.14 14.63
N PRO A 237 34.11 -5.54 13.47
CA PRO A 237 34.40 -6.93 13.15
C PRO A 237 35.22 -7.67 14.22
N ALA A 238 36.09 -6.96 14.95
CA ALA A 238 36.95 -7.57 15.97
C ALA A 238 36.19 -7.87 17.28
N SER A 239 35.16 -7.10 17.60
CA SER A 239 34.45 -7.17 18.89
C SER A 239 32.93 -7.28 18.75
N ARG A 240 32.46 -7.74 17.58
CA ARG A 240 31.05 -7.69 17.16
C ARG A 240 30.08 -8.28 18.18
N ARG A 241 29.05 -7.50 18.51
CA ARG A 241 28.01 -7.86 19.49
C ARG A 241 26.62 -7.93 18.87
N TYR A 242 26.34 -9.02 18.16
CA TYR A 242 25.04 -9.25 17.52
C TYR A 242 23.86 -9.25 18.52
N ASP A 243 24.10 -9.71 19.75
CA ASP A 243 23.16 -9.69 20.87
C ASP A 243 22.70 -8.25 21.18
N MET A 244 23.65 -7.33 21.33
CA MET A 244 23.36 -5.94 21.67
C MET A 244 22.78 -5.18 20.49
N LEU A 245 23.26 -5.44 19.26
CA LEU A 245 22.66 -4.88 18.05
C LEU A 245 21.19 -5.27 17.93
N PHE A 246 20.87 -6.55 18.13
CA PHE A 246 19.50 -7.04 18.06
C PHE A 246 18.63 -6.47 19.17
N LEU A 247 19.11 -6.46 20.42
CA LEU A 247 18.38 -5.88 21.53
C LEU A 247 18.11 -4.38 21.30
N ASN A 248 19.11 -3.63 20.86
CA ASN A 248 18.97 -2.21 20.57
C ASN A 248 17.97 -1.94 19.45
N GLU A 249 18.04 -2.68 18.35
CA GLU A 249 17.07 -2.57 17.25
C GLU A 249 15.66 -2.97 17.69
N LEU A 250 15.52 -4.03 18.49
CA LEU A 250 14.24 -4.45 19.04
C LEU A 250 13.64 -3.35 19.91
N LEU A 251 14.40 -2.83 20.88
CA LEU A 251 13.98 -1.77 21.80
C LEU A 251 13.58 -0.50 21.06
N ASN A 252 14.37 -0.06 20.09
CA ASN A 252 14.08 1.14 19.28
C ASN A 252 12.86 0.99 18.37
N ASN A 253 12.42 -0.24 18.09
CA ASN A 253 11.28 -0.51 17.21
C ASN A 253 10.05 -1.09 17.93
N VAL A 254 10.03 -1.17 19.27
CA VAL A 254 8.89 -1.69 20.05
C VAL A 254 7.57 -1.04 19.66
N VAL A 255 7.52 0.29 19.55
CA VAL A 255 6.29 1.01 19.19
C VAL A 255 5.81 0.62 17.79
N ARG A 256 6.74 0.50 16.83
CA ARG A 256 6.41 0.09 15.46
C ARG A 256 5.89 -1.35 15.41
N ILE A 257 6.43 -2.25 16.24
CA ILE A 257 5.98 -3.64 16.36
C ILE A 257 4.55 -3.68 16.94
N ILE A 258 4.31 -2.96 18.04
CA ILE A 258 3.01 -2.93 18.73
C ILE A 258 1.92 -2.29 17.87
N LEU A 259 2.24 -1.19 17.19
CA LEU A 259 1.27 -0.40 16.42
C LEU A 259 1.28 -0.71 14.92
N GLY A 260 2.23 -1.50 14.42
CA GLY A 260 2.29 -1.94 13.02
C GLY A 260 0.97 -2.50 12.48
N PRO A 261 0.19 -3.29 13.25
CA PRO A 261 -1.11 -3.78 12.79
C PRO A 261 -2.17 -2.69 12.56
N LEU A 262 -1.98 -1.47 13.07
CA LEU A 262 -2.94 -0.37 12.89
C LEU A 262 -3.13 -0.03 11.41
N PHE A 263 -2.01 0.08 10.67
CA PHE A 263 -2.05 0.44 9.25
C PHE A 263 -2.90 -0.54 8.44
N ILE A 264 -2.65 -1.84 8.57
CA ILE A 264 -3.39 -2.85 7.80
C ILE A 264 -4.87 -2.91 8.20
N CYS A 265 -5.23 -2.63 9.46
CA CYS A 265 -6.63 -2.55 9.88
C CYS A 265 -7.37 -1.37 9.25
N LEU A 266 -6.78 -0.17 9.27
CA LEU A 266 -7.33 1.01 8.61
C LEU A 266 -7.44 0.82 7.09
N LEU A 267 -6.42 0.21 6.49
CA LEU A 267 -6.41 -0.08 5.06
C LEU A 267 -7.50 -1.11 4.70
N THR A 268 -7.71 -2.13 5.54
CA THR A 268 -8.73 -3.17 5.31
C THR A 268 -10.14 -2.60 5.25
N THR A 269 -10.51 -1.72 6.19
CA THR A 269 -11.86 -1.15 6.22
C THR A 269 -12.11 -0.22 5.04
N LEU A 270 -11.12 0.58 4.66
CA LEU A 270 -11.17 1.41 3.44
C LEU A 270 -11.25 0.54 2.19
N PHE A 271 -10.40 -0.48 2.06
CA PHE A 271 -10.41 -1.37 0.91
C PHE A 271 -11.76 -2.08 0.77
N THR A 272 -12.33 -2.55 1.87
CA THR A 272 -13.62 -3.23 1.87
C THR A 272 -14.74 -2.30 1.41
N SER A 273 -14.79 -1.06 1.91
CA SER A 273 -15.83 -0.10 1.46
C SER A 273 -15.69 0.25 -0.02
N LEU A 274 -14.45 0.37 -0.52
CA LEU A 274 -14.19 0.59 -1.95
C LEU A 274 -14.59 -0.62 -2.80
N LYS A 275 -14.27 -1.84 -2.35
CA LYS A 275 -14.62 -3.07 -3.06
C LYS A 275 -16.13 -3.26 -3.13
N VAL A 276 -16.86 -3.10 -2.03
CA VAL A 276 -18.32 -3.26 -2.03
C VAL A 276 -19.00 -2.20 -2.92
N ARG A 277 -18.50 -0.95 -2.97
CA ARG A 277 -18.98 0.06 -3.93
C ARG A 277 -18.74 -0.34 -5.39
N PHE A 278 -17.59 -0.95 -5.65
CA PHE A 278 -17.24 -1.44 -6.98
C PHE A 278 -18.19 -2.60 -7.39
N ASP A 279 -18.40 -3.57 -6.50
CA ASP A 279 -19.24 -4.74 -6.73
C ASP A 279 -20.72 -4.38 -6.90
N LEU A 280 -21.23 -3.39 -6.15
CA LEU A 280 -22.61 -2.87 -6.29
C LEU A 280 -22.81 -1.96 -7.51
N GLY A 281 -21.76 -1.72 -8.31
CA GLY A 281 -21.88 -0.87 -9.51
C GLY A 281 -22.10 0.62 -9.21
N TYR A 282 -21.86 1.10 -7.99
CA TYR A 282 -21.98 2.52 -7.60
C TYR A 282 -21.07 3.45 -8.43
N ARG A 283 -20.15 2.90 -9.23
CA ARG A 283 -19.27 3.60 -10.17
C ARG A 283 -19.65 3.43 -11.65
N ARG A 284 -20.68 2.66 -12.00
CA ARG A 284 -21.05 2.36 -13.41
C ARG A 284 -21.63 3.56 -14.17
N GLY A 285 -22.02 4.64 -13.50
CA GLY A 285 -22.61 5.83 -14.13
C GLY A 285 -21.70 6.64 -15.09
N TYR A 286 -20.43 6.26 -15.30
CA TYR A 286 -19.53 6.98 -16.21
C TYR A 286 -18.90 6.13 -17.33
N TYR A 287 -19.11 4.81 -17.35
CA TYR A 287 -18.39 3.91 -18.27
C TYR A 287 -19.25 2.87 -19.01
N GLN A 288 -20.57 2.92 -18.88
CA GLN A 288 -21.44 1.99 -19.62
C GLN A 288 -21.42 2.23 -21.15
N VAL A 289 -20.76 3.29 -21.64
CA VAL A 289 -20.61 3.58 -23.08
C VAL A 289 -19.46 2.81 -23.75
N LEU A 290 -18.58 2.12 -23.02
CA LEU A 290 -17.35 1.55 -23.62
C LEU A 290 -17.19 0.03 -23.52
N THR A 291 -18.18 -0.70 -22.98
CA THR A 291 -18.04 -2.17 -22.80
C THR A 291 -19.15 -3.01 -23.45
N GLU A 292 -20.05 -2.40 -24.23
CA GLU A 292 -21.10 -3.12 -24.98
C GLU A 292 -20.79 -3.29 -26.47
N SER A 293 -19.59 -2.87 -26.94
CA SER A 293 -19.19 -2.96 -28.35
C SER A 293 -18.56 -4.31 -28.78
N ASN A 294 -18.32 -5.25 -27.87
CA ASN A 294 -17.66 -6.54 -28.20
C ASN A 294 -18.48 -7.75 -27.76
N ARG A 295 -19.77 -7.73 -28.05
CA ARG A 295 -20.58 -8.95 -28.12
C ARG A 295 -21.04 -9.12 -29.56
N THR A 296 -20.16 -9.68 -30.38
CA THR A 296 -20.53 -10.28 -31.66
C THR A 296 -21.25 -11.59 -31.34
N GLU A 297 -22.51 -11.49 -30.92
CA GLU A 297 -23.45 -12.60 -31.02
C GLU A 297 -24.07 -12.47 -32.41
N GLU A 298 -23.72 -13.41 -33.30
CA GLU A 298 -24.47 -13.70 -34.52
C GLU A 298 -25.89 -14.08 -34.13
N VAL A 299 -26.77 -13.09 -34.04
CA VAL A 299 -28.21 -13.30 -33.94
C VAL A 299 -28.77 -13.18 -35.35
N GLN A 300 -29.26 -14.32 -35.83
CA GLN A 300 -30.03 -14.45 -37.05
C GLN A 300 -31.19 -13.46 -37.05
N VAL A 301 -31.28 -12.71 -38.14
CA VAL A 301 -32.31 -11.73 -38.44
C VAL A 301 -33.68 -12.40 -38.51
N GLN A 302 -34.58 -12.02 -37.61
CA GLN A 302 -36.01 -11.93 -37.91
C GLN A 302 -36.46 -10.47 -37.73
N PRO A 303 -37.26 -9.91 -38.66
CA PRO A 303 -37.73 -8.54 -38.58
C PRO A 303 -39.03 -8.48 -37.77
N GLU A 304 -39.19 -7.42 -36.97
CA GLU A 304 -40.44 -6.69 -36.68
C GLU A 304 -40.40 -6.06 -35.28
N HIS A 305 -39.88 -4.84 -35.22
CA HIS A 305 -40.55 -3.77 -34.48
C HIS A 305 -40.14 -2.45 -35.13
N VAL A 306 -41.13 -1.78 -35.72
CA VAL A 306 -41.00 -0.44 -36.31
C VAL A 306 -40.75 0.53 -35.17
N ASP A 307 -39.48 0.76 -34.83
CA ASP A 307 -39.07 1.81 -33.91
C ASP A 307 -39.27 3.15 -34.61
N SER A 308 -40.27 3.89 -34.14
CA SER A 308 -40.57 5.26 -34.56
C SER A 308 -39.50 6.21 -34.00
N GLY A 309 -38.28 6.13 -34.53
CA GLY A 309 -37.21 7.06 -34.21
C GLY A 309 -36.99 8.11 -35.30
N LEU A 310 -36.40 9.23 -34.89
CA LEU A 310 -36.13 10.37 -35.77
C LEU A 310 -34.71 10.21 -36.33
N TYR A 311 -34.57 10.29 -37.65
CA TYR A 311 -33.26 10.28 -38.29
C TYR A 311 -32.76 11.70 -38.53
N CYS A 312 -31.46 11.93 -38.35
CA CYS A 312 -30.84 13.20 -38.72
C CYS A 312 -30.85 13.33 -40.26
N PRO A 313 -31.43 14.40 -40.83
CA PRO A 313 -31.51 14.56 -42.29
C PRO A 313 -30.14 14.79 -42.94
N VAL A 314 -29.12 15.19 -42.17
CA VAL A 314 -27.79 15.51 -42.70
C VAL A 314 -26.87 14.28 -42.73
N CYS A 315 -26.85 13.48 -41.66
CA CYS A 315 -25.90 12.36 -41.54
C CYS A 315 -26.56 10.97 -41.37
N GLY A 316 -27.89 10.90 -41.35
CA GLY A 316 -28.62 9.63 -41.23
C GLY A 316 -28.55 8.99 -39.85
N TYR A 317 -27.99 9.66 -38.84
CA TYR A 317 -27.89 9.12 -37.48
C TYR A 317 -29.29 8.96 -36.85
N HIS A 318 -29.59 7.76 -36.34
CA HIS A 318 -30.86 7.45 -35.69
C HIS A 318 -30.87 7.98 -34.25
N MET A 319 -31.89 8.77 -33.92
CA MET A 319 -32.08 9.36 -32.59
C MET A 319 -33.39 8.87 -31.99
N GLY A 320 -33.31 8.21 -30.83
CA GLY A 320 -34.48 7.77 -30.08
C GLY A 320 -35.24 8.90 -29.36
N VAL A 321 -34.67 10.12 -29.29
CA VAL A 321 -35.25 11.27 -28.56
C VAL A 321 -34.99 12.57 -29.34
N LYS A 322 -35.89 13.56 -29.24
CA LYS A 322 -35.72 14.88 -29.88
C LYS A 322 -34.59 15.68 -29.22
N PHE A 323 -33.54 15.99 -29.98
CA PHE A 323 -32.48 16.92 -29.60
C PHE A 323 -32.53 18.19 -30.47
N LYS A 324 -32.03 19.32 -29.94
CA LYS A 324 -31.87 20.57 -30.73
C LYS A 324 -30.73 20.48 -31.75
N PHE A 325 -29.76 19.62 -31.51
CA PHE A 325 -28.59 19.39 -32.38
C PHE A 325 -28.35 17.89 -32.54
N CYS A 326 -27.87 17.47 -33.70
CA CYS A 326 -27.49 16.08 -33.94
C CYS A 326 -26.24 15.73 -33.11
N PRO A 327 -26.27 14.67 -32.29
CA PRO A 327 -25.11 14.27 -31.48
C PRO A 327 -23.94 13.75 -32.31
N ASN A 328 -24.17 13.37 -33.57
CA ASN A 328 -23.12 12.86 -34.46
C ASN A 328 -22.44 13.97 -35.27
N CYS A 329 -23.20 14.83 -35.94
CA CYS A 329 -22.63 15.86 -36.82
C CYS A 329 -22.70 17.29 -36.26
N GLY A 330 -23.39 17.52 -35.13
CA GLY A 330 -23.51 18.84 -34.51
C GLY A 330 -24.50 19.80 -35.18
N GLU A 331 -25.13 19.42 -36.31
CA GLU A 331 -26.07 20.31 -37.00
C GLU A 331 -27.38 20.50 -36.23
N PRO A 332 -27.98 21.71 -36.26
CA PRO A 332 -29.24 21.98 -35.60
C PRO A 332 -30.37 21.23 -36.32
N LEU A 333 -31.25 20.63 -35.53
CA LEU A 333 -32.39 19.88 -36.02
C LEU A 333 -33.64 20.73 -35.89
N ASP A 334 -34.09 21.32 -36.99
CA ASP A 334 -35.34 22.07 -37.06
C ASP A 334 -36.49 21.13 -37.43
N PHE A 335 -37.07 20.49 -36.42
CA PHE A 335 -38.28 19.68 -36.59
C PHE A 335 -39.49 20.61 -36.68
N LYS A 336 -39.78 21.14 -37.88
CA LYS A 336 -41.08 21.78 -38.15
C LYS A 336 -42.18 20.73 -37.96
N ALA A 337 -43.10 21.01 -37.04
CA ALA A 337 -44.20 20.13 -36.66
C ALA A 337 -45.20 19.92 -37.80
#